data_AF-R9N2H4-F1
#
_entry.id   AF-R9N2H4-F1
#
_cell.length_a   1.000
_cell.length_b   1.000
_cell.length_c   1.000
_cell.angle_alpha   90.00
_cell.angle_beta   90.00
_cell.angle_gamma   90.00
#
_symmetry.space_group_name_H-M   'P 1'
#
loop_
_entity.id
_entity.type
_entity.pdbx_description
1 polymer ?
#
loop_
_entity_poly.entity_id
_entity_poly.type
_entity_poly.pdbx_seq_one_letter_code
_entity_poly.pdbx_strand_id
1 'polypeptide(L)'
;MVIARLSPGLANQMMEYAASYALAEELEQELVLDIAECKNSSWGYLIDFFDIPDTKKISYFLVDAEQAGHVNINGIPEALKKKVTIFTAEGQSGTKEYKGLDIIPELERKSDIYMCGYFFNRSWYYEKYWETIRKNFSLRIEIKEVQRFKELIKNKISVGVHIRRGDMLLADWAEKMEGDYYKAAIAYCRKYFGDCIFCVFSDDLNYVKNLLGKDDSIYYIHFLGYDDADIAEFICLSLCSHRILSNSSTFGRLADELNGGKERYTFYQGIMESKTFWWYHIKKMFMERGNKRQLDKWDIQKFAPLYECNNRENILNWRKKVDQIINNITLTNGKDKEILNEISEVCLNMYGASTEDEKKLLYCKFIALTRLEKYHDALMAAYPIYEIYVDDLLYRKSLVKALKGIGADKEAELELKWEKSEKHFIIVPKVKSFASSKKYGLIELGIVLYHMGHNVSFIFEPIDESEQYYIQKNKILTDRHGIGSGCFQYLKQEIKDQGFDNFLMEQTEDELIVITRDGDFCGQRAKNKKIKYIFPDYSDVRDAETRAGRKTPKEELEYLYDMSDMILAYASENLDFNGKLVLWGDDDHKEEYWIEEKRLKFGDLHRMDERVICMAQAIVNNI
;
A
#
# COMPACT_ATOMS: atom_id res chain seq x y z
N MET A 1 18.16 -4.08 -22.64
CA MET A 1 17.19 -3.33 -21.81
C MET A 1 17.57 -3.53 -20.35
N VAL A 2 17.30 -2.54 -19.51
CA VAL A 2 17.43 -2.65 -18.06
C VAL A 2 16.03 -2.75 -17.47
N ILE A 3 15.74 -3.84 -16.76
CA ILE A 3 14.47 -4.09 -16.10
C ILE A 3 14.65 -3.77 -14.61
N ALA A 4 13.92 -2.78 -14.11
CA ALA A 4 13.91 -2.39 -12.71
C ALA A 4 12.76 -3.09 -11.99
N ARG A 5 13.05 -4.05 -11.09
CA ARG A 5 12.02 -4.53 -10.17
C ARG A 5 11.71 -3.44 -9.17
N LEU A 6 10.45 -3.06 -9.06
CA LEU A 6 10.00 -2.07 -8.09
C LEU A 6 9.33 -2.75 -6.90
N SER A 7 9.69 -2.33 -5.69
CA SER A 7 9.02 -2.76 -4.46
C SER A 7 7.87 -1.82 -4.08
N PRO A 8 6.92 -2.30 -3.27
CA PRO A 8 5.91 -1.44 -2.66
C PRO A 8 6.53 -0.30 -1.83
N GLY A 9 5.84 0.85 -1.83
CA GLY A 9 6.23 2.05 -1.09
C GLY A 9 6.94 3.10 -1.95
N LEU A 10 6.42 4.34 -1.91
CA LEU A 10 6.83 5.44 -2.78
C LEU A 10 8.35 5.65 -2.84
N ALA A 11 9.00 5.77 -1.68
CA ALA A 11 10.43 6.06 -1.61
C ALA A 11 11.29 4.94 -2.18
N ASN A 12 10.87 3.68 -2.00
CA ASN A 12 11.60 2.54 -2.56
C ASN A 12 11.52 2.57 -4.09
N GLN A 13 10.31 2.70 -4.63
CA GLN A 13 10.10 2.78 -6.09
C GLN A 13 10.94 3.89 -6.73
N MET A 14 11.01 5.06 -6.10
CA MET A 14 11.79 6.18 -6.62
C MET A 14 13.31 5.91 -6.57
N MET A 15 13.83 5.30 -5.51
CA MET A 15 15.26 4.97 -5.42
C MET A 15 15.67 3.83 -6.37
N GLU A 16 14.83 2.81 -6.49
CA GLU A 16 15.00 1.69 -7.42
C GLU A 16 14.94 2.16 -8.88
N TYR A 17 13.98 3.04 -9.19
CA TYR A 17 13.91 3.75 -10.48
C TYR A 17 15.19 4.58 -10.71
N ALA A 18 15.64 5.37 -9.74
CA ALA A 18 16.81 6.22 -9.90
C ALA A 18 18.09 5.42 -10.21
N ALA A 19 18.32 4.33 -9.47
CA ALA A 19 19.46 3.44 -9.70
C ALA A 19 19.41 2.76 -11.06
N SER A 20 18.22 2.30 -11.47
CA SER A 20 18.03 1.60 -12.73
C SER A 20 18.05 2.54 -13.93
N TYR A 21 17.51 3.75 -13.78
CA TYR A 21 17.62 4.83 -14.77
C TYR A 21 19.08 5.18 -15.02
N ALA A 22 19.86 5.40 -13.96
CA ALA A 22 21.29 5.69 -14.10
C ALA A 22 22.06 4.57 -14.83
N LEU A 23 21.74 3.30 -14.53
CA LEU A 23 22.34 2.16 -15.23
C LEU A 23 21.91 2.10 -16.70
N ALA A 24 20.62 2.30 -16.99
CA ALA A 24 20.07 2.31 -18.33
C ALA A 24 20.73 3.39 -19.21
N GLU A 25 20.90 4.59 -18.67
CA GLU A 25 21.59 5.70 -19.35
C GLU A 25 23.07 5.38 -19.61
N GLU A 26 23.78 4.81 -18.63
CA GLU A 26 25.19 4.46 -18.80
C GLU A 26 25.42 3.37 -19.86
N LEU A 27 24.45 2.47 -20.01
CA LEU A 27 24.50 1.38 -20.98
C LEU A 27 23.86 1.73 -22.33
N GLU A 28 23.25 2.91 -22.45
CA GLU A 28 22.46 3.33 -23.62
C GLU A 28 21.35 2.30 -23.95
N GLN A 29 20.65 1.81 -22.93
CA GLN A 29 19.60 0.80 -23.05
C GLN A 29 18.24 1.34 -22.61
N GLU A 30 17.16 0.79 -23.18
CA GLU A 30 15.79 1.06 -22.72
C GLU A 30 15.61 0.62 -21.26
N LEU A 31 14.99 1.48 -20.45
CA LEU A 31 14.50 1.15 -19.11
C LEU A 31 13.10 0.54 -19.20
N VAL A 32 12.86 -0.53 -18.46
CA VAL A 32 11.56 -1.19 -18.30
C VAL A 32 11.30 -1.40 -16.81
N LEU A 33 10.07 -1.26 -16.35
CA LEU A 33 9.72 -1.34 -14.93
C LEU A 33 8.91 -2.59 -14.65
N ASP A 34 9.43 -3.49 -13.82
CA ASP A 34 8.63 -4.58 -13.29
C ASP A 34 7.84 -4.10 -12.06
N ILE A 35 6.52 -4.06 -12.22
CA ILE A 35 5.57 -3.51 -11.24
C ILE A 35 4.72 -4.60 -10.56
N ALA A 36 4.99 -5.88 -10.83
CA ALA A 36 4.12 -6.98 -10.40
C ALA A 36 3.90 -6.99 -8.88
N GLU A 37 4.94 -6.73 -8.09
CA GLU A 37 4.82 -6.68 -6.63
C GLU A 37 3.98 -5.50 -6.15
N CYS A 38 4.09 -4.33 -6.80
CA CYS A 38 3.29 -3.15 -6.46
C CYS A 38 1.80 -3.38 -6.71
N LYS A 39 1.41 -4.08 -7.80
CA LYS A 39 -0.01 -4.36 -8.10
C LYS A 39 -0.68 -5.24 -7.04
N ASN A 40 0.08 -6.14 -6.42
CA ASN A 40 -0.43 -7.12 -5.46
C ASN A 40 -0.25 -6.67 -4.00
N SER A 41 0.05 -5.39 -3.75
CA SER A 41 0.37 -4.89 -2.42
C SER A 41 -0.52 -3.73 -1.99
N SER A 42 -0.54 -3.43 -0.69
CA SER A 42 -1.24 -2.24 -0.17
C SER A 42 -0.67 -0.93 -0.72
N TRP A 43 0.62 -0.87 -1.07
CA TRP A 43 1.23 0.32 -1.64
C TRP A 43 1.41 0.14 -3.14
N GLY A 44 0.49 0.74 -3.92
CA GLY A 44 0.45 0.60 -5.37
C GLY A 44 1.71 1.11 -6.09
N TYR A 45 1.74 1.01 -7.41
CA TYR A 45 2.78 1.63 -8.25
C TYR A 45 2.47 3.11 -8.49
N LEU A 46 3.44 3.98 -8.18
CA LEU A 46 3.22 5.41 -7.99
C LEU A 46 4.08 6.32 -8.87
N ILE A 47 5.12 5.79 -9.52
CA ILE A 47 6.07 6.68 -10.17
C ILE A 47 5.55 7.28 -11.49
N ASP A 48 4.44 6.77 -12.03
CA ASP A 48 3.75 7.37 -13.19
C ASP A 48 3.09 8.74 -12.89
N PHE A 49 2.92 9.09 -11.62
CA PHE A 49 2.44 10.42 -11.22
C PHE A 49 3.51 11.51 -11.31
N PHE A 50 4.77 11.11 -11.45
CA PHE A 50 5.86 12.02 -11.72
C PHE A 50 6.15 12.15 -13.21
N ASP A 51 6.88 13.19 -13.57
CA ASP A 51 7.33 13.52 -14.92
C ASP A 51 8.53 12.65 -15.35
N ILE A 52 8.49 11.35 -15.05
CA ILE A 52 9.43 10.36 -15.60
C ILE A 52 9.17 10.20 -17.11
N PRO A 53 10.11 9.71 -17.94
CA PRO A 53 9.83 9.32 -19.32
C PRO A 53 8.77 8.22 -19.42
N ASP A 54 8.05 8.16 -20.54
CA ASP A 54 7.10 7.07 -20.80
C ASP A 54 7.88 5.74 -20.85
N THR A 55 7.63 4.89 -19.86
CA THR A 55 8.40 3.67 -19.61
C THR A 55 7.48 2.46 -19.65
N LYS A 56 7.87 1.43 -20.41
CA LYS A 56 7.17 0.14 -20.46
C LYS A 56 7.19 -0.52 -19.09
N LYS A 57 6.13 -1.24 -18.77
CA LYS A 57 5.99 -1.96 -17.51
C LYS A 57 5.82 -3.45 -17.78
N ILE A 58 6.46 -4.27 -16.98
CA ILE A 58 6.23 -5.71 -16.93
C ILE A 58 5.31 -5.99 -15.74
N SER A 59 4.32 -6.84 -15.96
CA SER A 59 3.45 -7.36 -14.91
C SER A 59 3.22 -8.86 -15.10
N TYR A 60 2.91 -9.54 -14.00
CA TYR A 60 2.62 -10.96 -13.93
C TYR A 60 1.90 -11.29 -12.64
N PHE A 61 1.18 -12.41 -12.63
CA PHE A 61 0.58 -12.95 -11.42
C PHE A 61 1.66 -13.54 -10.52
N LEU A 62 1.57 -13.28 -9.22
CA LEU A 62 2.46 -13.92 -8.25
C LEU A 62 2.08 -15.40 -8.16
N VAL A 63 2.95 -16.29 -8.66
CA VAL A 63 2.70 -17.76 -8.72
C VAL A 63 3.22 -18.50 -7.47
N ASP A 64 3.76 -17.75 -6.51
CA ASP A 64 4.27 -18.29 -5.25
C ASP A 64 4.26 -17.22 -4.15
N ALA A 65 3.22 -17.27 -3.33
CA ALA A 65 3.03 -16.39 -2.19
C ALA A 65 4.25 -16.33 -1.26
N GLU A 66 4.90 -17.49 -1.01
CA GLU A 66 6.05 -17.60 -0.12
C GLU A 66 7.32 -16.98 -0.72
N GLN A 67 7.35 -16.75 -2.03
CA GLN A 67 8.50 -16.20 -2.76
C GLN A 67 8.28 -14.79 -3.29
N ALA A 68 7.15 -14.16 -2.96
CA ALA A 68 6.76 -12.83 -3.46
C ALA A 68 7.61 -11.67 -2.91
N GLY A 69 8.70 -11.90 -2.18
CA GLY A 69 9.54 -10.84 -1.61
C GLY A 69 10.39 -10.12 -2.65
N HIS A 70 10.54 -8.80 -2.52
CA HIS A 70 11.28 -7.95 -3.46
C HIS A 70 12.69 -8.42 -3.81
N VAL A 71 13.48 -8.83 -2.82
CA VAL A 71 14.86 -9.30 -3.05
C VAL A 71 14.92 -10.78 -3.47
N ASN A 72 13.80 -11.49 -3.48
CA ASN A 72 13.77 -12.92 -3.81
C ASN A 72 13.66 -13.09 -5.33
N ILE A 73 14.76 -13.51 -5.95
CA ILE A 73 14.80 -13.76 -7.40
C ILE A 73 13.85 -14.88 -7.83
N ASN A 74 13.45 -15.78 -6.93
CA ASN A 74 12.61 -16.91 -7.32
C ASN A 74 11.19 -16.49 -7.71
N GLY A 75 10.74 -15.31 -7.26
CA GLY A 75 9.48 -14.69 -7.67
C GLY A 75 9.47 -14.07 -9.07
N ILE A 76 10.60 -14.05 -9.79
CA ILE A 76 10.67 -13.59 -11.18
C ILE A 76 10.17 -14.73 -12.11
N PRO A 77 9.36 -14.45 -13.15
CA PRO A 77 8.92 -15.45 -14.12
C PRO A 77 10.09 -16.19 -14.79
N GLU A 78 9.98 -17.50 -14.99
CA GLU A 78 11.06 -18.32 -15.56
C GLU A 78 11.34 -17.95 -17.01
N ALA A 79 10.30 -17.61 -17.78
CA ALA A 79 10.45 -17.08 -19.13
C ALA A 79 11.26 -15.78 -19.20
N LEU A 80 11.24 -14.97 -18.12
CA LEU A 80 12.00 -13.73 -18.02
C LEU A 80 13.43 -13.98 -17.53
N LYS A 81 13.61 -14.77 -16.46
CA LYS A 81 14.93 -15.12 -15.90
C LYS A 81 15.89 -15.67 -16.96
N LYS A 82 15.40 -16.49 -17.89
CA LYS A 82 16.22 -17.12 -18.95
C LYS A 82 16.77 -16.13 -19.97
N LYS A 83 16.27 -14.89 -20.02
CA LYS A 83 16.62 -13.87 -21.02
C LYS A 83 17.53 -12.78 -20.46
N VAL A 84 17.71 -12.71 -19.14
CA VAL A 84 18.33 -11.57 -18.47
C VAL A 84 19.48 -11.99 -17.56
N THR A 85 20.44 -11.10 -17.38
CA THR A 85 21.41 -11.20 -16.29
C THR A 85 20.84 -10.52 -15.06
N ILE A 86 20.70 -11.25 -13.95
CA ILE A 86 20.12 -10.70 -12.72
C ILE A 86 21.22 -10.04 -11.88
N PHE A 87 21.00 -8.79 -11.52
CA PHE A 87 21.84 -7.99 -10.64
C PHE A 87 21.15 -7.79 -9.30
N THR A 88 21.84 -8.10 -8.22
CA THR A 88 21.34 -7.92 -6.85
C THR A 88 22.23 -6.99 -6.05
N ALA A 89 21.65 -6.29 -5.06
CA ALA A 89 22.42 -5.39 -4.19
C ALA A 89 23.44 -6.13 -3.30
N GLU A 90 23.20 -7.41 -2.98
CA GLU A 90 23.99 -8.18 -1.99
C GLU A 90 24.64 -9.45 -2.57
N GLY A 91 24.47 -9.75 -3.86
CA GLY A 91 25.06 -10.92 -4.50
C GLY A 91 24.44 -12.24 -4.03
N GLN A 92 23.39 -12.70 -4.70
CA GLN A 92 22.78 -14.02 -4.47
C GLN A 92 23.35 -15.09 -5.41
N SER A 93 23.23 -16.37 -5.03
CA SER A 93 23.65 -17.50 -5.87
C SER A 93 23.01 -17.42 -7.26
N GLY A 94 23.84 -17.50 -8.31
CA GLY A 94 23.39 -17.36 -9.70
C GLY A 94 23.14 -15.92 -10.17
N THR A 95 23.47 -14.91 -9.38
CA THR A 95 23.32 -13.48 -9.72
C THR A 95 24.66 -12.74 -9.70
N LYS A 96 24.67 -11.51 -10.23
CA LYS A 96 25.81 -10.59 -10.11
C LYS A 96 25.53 -9.54 -9.05
N GLU A 97 26.51 -9.20 -8.23
CA GLU A 97 26.39 -8.13 -7.25
C GLU A 97 26.55 -6.76 -7.94
N TYR A 98 25.63 -5.82 -7.70
CA TYR A 98 25.69 -4.47 -8.23
C TYR A 98 26.14 -3.47 -7.16
N LYS A 99 27.31 -2.87 -7.35
CA LYS A 99 27.92 -1.92 -6.39
C LYS A 99 27.94 -0.46 -6.85
N GLY A 100 27.36 -0.14 -8.00
CA GLY A 100 27.33 1.21 -8.55
C GLY A 100 27.75 1.27 -10.02
N LEU A 101 27.89 2.47 -10.57
CA LEU A 101 28.21 2.65 -11.99
C LEU A 101 29.65 2.22 -12.35
N ASP A 102 30.57 2.18 -11.37
CA ASP A 102 31.98 1.90 -11.63
C ASP A 102 32.28 0.44 -12.05
N ILE A 103 31.36 -0.50 -11.79
CA ILE A 103 31.48 -1.92 -12.20
C ILE A 103 31.07 -2.15 -13.67
N ILE A 104 30.45 -1.15 -14.32
CA ILE A 104 29.95 -1.24 -15.70
C ILE A 104 31.01 -1.61 -16.75
N PRO A 105 32.30 -1.23 -16.64
CA PRO A 105 33.33 -1.65 -17.60
C PRO A 105 33.52 -3.18 -17.71
N GLU A 106 33.10 -3.95 -16.71
CA GLU A 106 33.19 -5.42 -16.68
C GLU A 106 31.89 -6.10 -17.17
N LEU A 107 30.87 -5.31 -17.51
CA LEU A 107 29.57 -5.81 -17.96
C LEU A 107 29.56 -5.96 -19.48
N GLU A 108 29.06 -7.10 -19.96
CA GLU A 108 28.71 -7.25 -21.38
C GLU A 108 27.62 -6.23 -21.70
N ARG A 109 27.98 -5.05 -22.22
CA ARG A 109 27.07 -3.93 -22.56
C ARG A 109 25.87 -4.31 -23.45
N LYS A 110 25.85 -5.55 -23.96
CA LYS A 110 24.84 -6.09 -24.86
C LYS A 110 23.82 -7.02 -24.20
N SER A 111 23.97 -7.40 -22.93
CA SER A 111 22.98 -8.25 -22.26
C SER A 111 21.80 -7.43 -21.74
N ASP A 112 20.63 -8.06 -21.68
CA ASP A 112 19.50 -7.54 -20.92
C ASP A 112 19.75 -7.76 -19.43
N ILE A 113 19.46 -6.75 -18.62
CA ILE A 113 19.76 -6.72 -17.19
C ILE A 113 18.45 -6.66 -16.41
N TYR A 114 18.36 -7.42 -15.33
CA TYR A 114 17.26 -7.35 -14.39
C TYR A 114 17.81 -6.94 -13.02
N MET A 115 17.38 -5.80 -12.50
CA MET A 115 17.81 -5.24 -11.22
C MET A 115 16.84 -5.65 -10.11
N CYS A 116 17.39 -6.27 -9.06
CA CYS A 116 16.66 -6.79 -7.91
C CYS A 116 17.30 -6.29 -6.60
N GLY A 117 16.68 -5.31 -5.94
CA GLY A 117 17.19 -4.74 -4.70
C GLY A 117 16.82 -3.27 -4.53
N TYR A 118 17.04 -2.75 -3.32
CA TYR A 118 16.57 -1.42 -2.92
C TYR A 118 17.44 -0.23 -3.36
N PHE A 119 18.73 -0.46 -3.60
CA PHE A 119 19.70 0.52 -4.12
C PHE A 119 19.67 1.93 -3.47
N PHE A 120 19.49 2.01 -2.15
CA PHE A 120 19.26 3.28 -1.46
C PHE A 120 20.40 4.31 -1.59
N ASN A 121 21.65 3.90 -1.81
CA ASN A 121 22.80 4.81 -1.79
C ASN A 121 22.96 5.60 -3.10
N ARG A 122 22.52 6.86 -3.11
CA ARG A 122 22.71 7.77 -4.25
C ARG A 122 24.16 7.87 -4.74
N SER A 123 25.13 8.05 -3.84
CA SER A 123 26.55 8.22 -4.19
C SER A 123 27.08 7.07 -5.06
N TRP A 124 26.60 5.85 -4.81
CA TRP A 124 27.04 4.66 -5.53
C TRP A 124 26.28 4.46 -6.84
N TYR A 125 24.97 4.66 -6.81
CA TYR A 125 24.11 4.15 -7.88
C TYR A 125 23.72 5.20 -8.93
N TYR A 126 23.53 6.46 -8.56
CA TYR A 126 22.88 7.41 -9.46
C TYR A 126 23.28 8.89 -9.29
N GLU A 127 24.36 9.20 -8.55
CA GLU A 127 24.82 10.59 -8.38
C GLU A 127 25.12 11.29 -9.71
N LYS A 128 25.75 10.59 -10.66
CA LYS A 128 26.09 11.12 -11.99
C LYS A 128 24.87 11.68 -12.73
N TYR A 129 23.69 11.10 -12.52
CA TYR A 129 22.44 11.44 -13.21
C TYR A 129 21.42 12.16 -12.32
N TRP A 130 21.82 12.55 -11.10
CA TRP A 130 20.89 13.06 -10.08
C TRP A 130 20.07 14.28 -10.54
N GLU A 131 20.69 15.26 -11.20
CA GLU A 131 19.96 16.46 -11.64
C GLU A 131 18.87 16.15 -12.68
N THR A 132 19.06 15.12 -13.51
CA THR A 132 18.02 14.64 -14.44
C THR A 132 16.95 13.89 -13.69
N ILE A 133 17.33 12.91 -12.87
CA ILE A 133 16.42 12.10 -12.05
C ILE A 133 15.54 12.99 -11.15
N ARG A 134 16.12 14.03 -10.57
CA ARG A 134 15.41 14.97 -9.70
C ARG A 134 14.34 15.77 -10.45
N LYS A 135 14.56 16.12 -11.71
CA LYS A 135 13.53 16.77 -12.56
C LYS A 135 12.42 15.79 -12.90
N ASN A 136 12.77 14.53 -13.16
CA ASN A 136 11.81 13.46 -13.43
C ASN A 136 10.84 13.25 -12.26
N PHE A 137 11.25 13.57 -11.02
CA PHE A 137 10.41 13.49 -9.82
C PHE A 137 9.58 14.75 -9.54
N SER A 138 9.35 15.60 -10.54
CA SER A 138 8.32 16.64 -10.48
C SER A 138 6.94 16.06 -10.78
N LEU A 139 5.87 16.62 -10.21
CA LEU A 139 4.51 16.14 -10.46
C LEU A 139 4.11 16.42 -11.92
N ARG A 140 3.62 15.39 -12.62
CA ARG A 140 3.12 15.52 -14.00
C ARG A 140 1.81 16.30 -14.06
N ILE A 141 0.95 16.11 -13.05
CA ILE A 141 -0.34 16.79 -12.91
C ILE A 141 -0.33 17.50 -11.56
N GLU A 142 -0.77 18.76 -11.54
CA GLU A 142 -0.86 19.50 -10.28
C GLU A 142 -1.98 18.95 -9.40
N ILE A 143 -1.62 18.59 -8.16
CA ILE A 143 -2.54 18.15 -7.11
C ILE A 143 -3.04 19.37 -6.32
N LYS A 144 -4.35 19.47 -6.07
CA LYS A 144 -4.98 20.65 -5.46
C LYS A 144 -4.47 20.91 -4.04
N GLU A 145 -4.31 19.84 -3.27
CA GLU A 145 -3.77 19.82 -1.92
C GLU A 145 -2.34 20.41 -1.89
N VAL A 146 -1.50 20.04 -2.86
CA VAL A 146 -0.14 20.58 -3.02
C VAL A 146 -0.17 22.06 -3.39
N GLN A 147 -1.09 22.49 -4.26
CA GLN A 147 -1.27 23.92 -4.57
C GLN A 147 -1.62 24.72 -3.31
N ARG A 148 -2.57 24.22 -2.51
CA ARG A 148 -3.02 24.87 -1.28
C ARG A 148 -1.92 24.89 -0.22
N PHE A 149 -1.09 23.86 -0.16
CA PHE A 149 0.10 23.84 0.68
C PHE A 149 1.16 24.87 0.24
N LYS A 150 1.43 25.01 -1.05
CA LYS A 150 2.32 26.07 -1.58
C LYS A 150 1.85 27.46 -1.16
N GLU A 151 0.54 27.71 -1.16
CA GLU A 151 -0.05 28.97 -0.68
C GLU A 151 0.18 29.16 0.83
N LEU A 152 0.02 28.09 1.63
CA LEU A 152 0.25 28.11 3.09
C LEU A 152 1.68 28.55 3.44
N ILE A 153 2.68 27.99 2.75
CA ILE A 153 4.11 28.21 3.05
C ILE A 153 4.70 29.44 2.35
N LYS A 154 3.95 30.08 1.44
CA LYS A 154 4.43 31.22 0.66
C LYS A 154 4.92 32.34 1.58
N ASN A 155 6.14 32.82 1.31
CA ASN A 155 6.81 33.89 2.07
C ASN A 155 7.01 33.57 3.57
N LYS A 156 7.02 32.29 3.97
CA LYS A 156 7.28 31.85 5.34
C LYS A 156 8.49 30.92 5.39
N ILE A 157 9.11 30.83 6.57
CA ILE A 157 10.08 29.76 6.85
C ILE A 157 9.29 28.54 7.30
N SER A 158 9.16 27.53 6.43
CA SER A 158 8.45 26.29 6.73
C SER A 158 9.42 25.17 7.15
N VAL A 159 9.16 24.53 8.27
CA VAL A 159 9.89 23.36 8.77
C VAL A 159 8.98 22.14 8.65
N GLY A 160 9.31 21.20 7.75
CA GLY A 160 8.59 19.93 7.63
C GLY A 160 8.97 18.99 8.77
N VAL A 161 8.02 18.59 9.60
CA VAL A 161 8.24 17.66 10.72
C VAL A 161 7.65 16.31 10.34
N HIS A 162 8.51 15.34 10.06
CA HIS A 162 8.10 14.00 9.68
C HIS A 162 8.33 13.03 10.84
N ILE A 163 7.25 12.47 11.37
CA ILE A 163 7.25 11.51 12.47
C ILE A 163 6.69 10.19 11.95
N ARG A 164 7.55 9.20 11.75
CA ARG A 164 7.17 7.86 11.31
C ARG A 164 7.17 6.89 12.50
N ARG A 165 6.05 6.20 12.70
CA ARG A 165 5.83 5.22 13.78
C ARG A 165 5.32 3.92 13.19
N GLY A 166 4.00 3.75 13.09
CA GLY A 166 3.35 2.60 12.43
C GLY A 166 4.05 1.26 12.63
N ASP A 167 4.39 0.63 11.51
CA ASP A 167 5.11 -0.64 11.41
C ASP A 167 6.53 -0.59 12.00
N MET A 168 7.18 0.58 12.04
CA MET A 168 8.52 0.73 12.62
C MET A 168 8.56 0.48 14.12
N LEU A 169 7.42 0.52 14.82
CA LEU A 169 7.38 0.17 16.26
C LEU A 169 7.67 -1.32 16.50
N LEU A 170 7.39 -2.17 15.52
CA LEU A 170 7.56 -3.63 15.56
C LEU A 170 8.82 -4.08 14.80
N ALA A 171 9.41 -3.20 14.00
CA ALA A 171 10.58 -3.53 13.20
C ALA A 171 11.87 -3.49 14.02
N ASP A 172 12.54 -4.64 14.16
CA ASP A 172 13.83 -4.76 14.87
C ASP A 172 14.95 -3.89 14.28
N TRP A 173 14.85 -3.54 13.00
CA TRP A 173 15.83 -2.70 12.31
C TRP A 173 15.59 -1.20 12.49
N ALA A 174 14.42 -0.79 12.96
CA ALA A 174 14.04 0.62 13.06
C ALA A 174 14.50 1.25 14.39
N GLU A 175 15.06 2.46 14.31
CA GLU A 175 15.39 3.23 15.50
C GLU A 175 14.13 3.78 16.18
N LYS A 176 13.99 3.49 17.47
CA LYS A 176 12.89 4.01 18.30
C LYS A 176 13.19 5.46 18.68
N MET A 177 12.53 6.39 17.98
CA MET A 177 12.70 7.83 18.19
C MET A 177 11.97 8.31 19.46
N GLU A 178 12.61 9.19 20.23
CA GLU A 178 12.01 9.80 21.43
C GLU A 178 11.22 11.06 21.10
N GLY A 179 10.13 11.31 21.84
CA GLY A 179 9.31 12.52 21.66
C GLY A 179 10.07 13.82 21.94
N ASP A 180 11.02 13.78 22.88
CA ASP A 180 11.81 14.94 23.29
C ASP A 180 12.74 15.44 22.19
N TYR A 181 13.19 14.56 21.30
CA TYR A 181 13.95 14.97 20.11
C TYR A 181 13.14 15.95 19.24
N TYR A 182 11.88 15.62 18.94
CA TYR A 182 11.04 16.48 18.09
C TYR A 182 10.77 17.84 18.78
N LYS A 183 10.49 17.82 20.09
CA LYS A 183 10.34 19.05 20.89
C LYS A 183 11.60 19.90 20.89
N ALA A 184 12.76 19.30 21.10
CA ALA A 184 14.06 19.96 21.05
C ALA A 184 14.33 20.60 19.68
N ALA A 185 14.08 19.86 18.60
CA ALA A 185 14.29 20.33 17.24
C ALA A 185 13.36 21.51 16.88
N ILE A 186 12.09 21.46 17.31
CA ILE A 186 11.14 22.58 17.13
C ILE A 186 11.59 23.81 17.92
N ALA A 187 11.95 23.64 19.20
CA ALA A 187 12.44 24.75 20.03
C ALA A 187 13.73 25.36 19.46
N TYR A 188 14.64 24.52 18.95
CA TYR A 188 15.84 24.95 18.25
C TYR A 188 15.49 25.81 17.02
N CYS A 189 14.58 25.33 16.17
CA CYS A 189 14.16 26.04 14.96
C CYS A 189 13.56 27.41 15.28
N ARG A 190 12.67 27.49 16.27
CA ARG A 190 12.08 28.77 16.73
C ARG A 190 13.17 29.76 17.16
N LYS A 191 14.17 29.29 17.91
CA LYS A 191 15.28 30.13 18.37
C LYS A 191 16.19 30.60 17.24
N TYR A 192 16.47 29.74 16.26
CA TYR A 192 17.49 29.98 15.24
C TYR A 192 16.94 30.66 13.98
N PHE A 193 15.74 30.27 13.54
CA PHE A 193 15.10 30.81 12.33
C PHE A 193 14.05 31.90 12.63
N GLY A 194 13.62 32.06 13.88
CA GLY A 194 12.61 33.04 14.26
C GLY A 194 11.19 32.58 13.93
N ASP A 195 10.43 33.42 13.22
CA ASP A 195 9.04 33.18 12.85
C ASP A 195 8.94 32.09 11.76
N CYS A 196 8.87 30.85 12.22
CA CYS A 196 8.75 29.66 11.39
C CYS A 196 7.44 28.92 11.68
N ILE A 197 6.88 28.31 10.65
CA ILE A 197 5.75 27.40 10.76
C ILE A 197 6.24 25.96 10.65
N PHE A 198 5.57 25.05 11.35
CA PHE A 198 5.88 23.63 11.39
C PHE A 198 4.78 22.85 10.68
N CYS A 199 5.10 22.19 9.59
CA CYS A 199 4.17 21.37 8.82
C CYS A 199 4.44 19.91 9.16
N VAL A 200 3.54 19.31 9.93
CA VAL A 200 3.69 17.98 10.52
C VAL A 200 3.05 16.95 9.61
N PHE A 201 3.80 15.89 9.29
CA PHE A 201 3.40 14.73 8.50
C PHE A 201 3.67 13.46 9.32
N SER A 202 2.68 12.58 9.44
CA SER A 202 2.77 11.39 10.30
C SER A 202 1.79 10.31 9.87
N ASP A 203 2.23 9.05 10.00
CA ASP A 203 1.37 7.87 9.91
C ASP A 203 0.57 7.59 11.20
N ASP A 204 0.84 8.36 12.26
CA ASP A 204 0.15 8.29 13.55
C ASP A 204 -0.13 9.73 14.05
N LEU A 205 -1.17 10.35 13.49
CA LEU A 205 -1.54 11.74 13.85
C LEU A 205 -1.98 11.86 15.30
N ASN A 206 -2.65 10.84 15.85
CA ASN A 206 -3.13 10.87 17.23
C ASN A 206 -1.97 10.96 18.22
N TYR A 207 -0.92 10.17 18.02
CA TYR A 207 0.30 10.28 18.81
C TYR A 207 0.92 11.68 18.72
N VAL A 208 1.03 12.22 17.51
CA VAL A 208 1.72 13.51 17.31
C VAL A 208 0.92 14.68 17.88
N LYS A 209 -0.41 14.67 17.75
CA LYS A 209 -1.31 15.65 18.40
C LYS A 209 -1.11 15.66 19.92
N ASN A 210 -0.96 14.49 20.53
CA ASN A 210 -0.69 14.36 21.97
C ASN A 210 0.72 14.81 22.35
N LEU A 211 1.71 14.59 21.46
CA LEU A 211 3.10 14.96 21.70
C LEU A 211 3.33 16.48 21.63
N LEU A 212 2.78 17.13 20.60
CA LEU A 212 3.06 18.52 20.28
C LEU A 212 1.95 19.47 20.74
N GLY A 213 0.69 19.04 20.80
CA GLY A 213 -0.41 19.87 21.25
C GLY A 213 -0.83 20.95 20.24
N LYS A 214 -1.68 21.85 20.67
CA LYS A 214 -2.35 22.83 19.80
C LYS A 214 -1.55 24.13 19.72
N ASP A 215 -1.03 24.50 18.56
CA ASP A 215 -0.20 25.69 18.42
C ASP A 215 -0.46 26.39 17.08
N ASP A 216 -0.54 27.73 17.07
CA ASP A 216 -0.82 28.49 15.84
C ASP A 216 0.31 28.45 14.80
N SER A 217 1.53 28.09 15.21
CA SER A 217 2.67 27.82 14.31
C SER A 217 2.72 26.38 13.79
N ILE A 218 1.93 25.44 14.34
CA ILE A 218 1.97 24.01 14.00
C ILE A 218 0.75 23.59 13.18
N TYR A 219 1.00 23.03 12.00
CA TYR A 219 0.00 22.56 11.04
C TYR A 219 0.09 21.05 10.94
N TYR A 220 -0.97 20.33 11.34
CA TYR A 220 -1.06 18.87 11.22
C TYR A 220 -1.60 18.54 9.83
N ILE A 221 -0.70 18.39 8.86
CA ILE A 221 -1.07 18.13 7.47
C ILE A 221 -1.53 16.67 7.37
N HIS A 222 -2.74 16.47 6.87
CA HIS A 222 -3.20 15.15 6.50
C HIS A 222 -4.20 15.24 5.35
N PHE A 223 -3.80 14.73 4.18
CA PHE A 223 -4.65 14.71 3.01
C PHE A 223 -5.51 13.46 2.99
N LEU A 224 -6.76 13.63 2.56
CA LEU A 224 -7.72 12.55 2.50
C LEU A 224 -7.62 11.83 1.16
N GLY A 225 -7.36 10.53 1.19
CA GLY A 225 -7.28 9.70 0.01
C GLY A 225 -6.60 8.38 0.35
N TYR A 226 -5.86 7.85 -0.62
CA TYR A 226 -5.02 6.67 -0.44
C TYR A 226 -3.62 7.02 -0.98
N ASP A 227 -3.13 6.33 -2.01
CA ASP A 227 -1.85 6.62 -2.65
C ASP A 227 -1.70 8.08 -3.14
N ASP A 228 -2.79 8.72 -3.55
CA ASP A 228 -2.79 10.12 -4.00
C ASP A 228 -2.45 11.09 -2.86
N ALA A 229 -2.96 10.81 -1.66
CA ALA A 229 -2.66 11.58 -0.45
C ALA A 229 -1.19 11.42 -0.04
N ASP A 230 -0.66 10.19 -0.06
CA ASP A 230 0.73 9.89 0.29
C ASP A 230 1.71 10.66 -0.61
N ILE A 231 1.46 10.70 -1.93
CA ILE A 231 2.27 11.47 -2.88
C ILE A 231 2.17 12.98 -2.62
N ALA A 232 0.96 13.48 -2.34
CA ALA A 232 0.76 14.89 -2.06
C ALA A 232 1.50 15.32 -0.79
N GLU A 233 1.43 14.53 0.28
CA GLU A 233 2.16 14.76 1.52
C GLU A 233 3.67 14.68 1.33
N PHE A 234 4.16 13.70 0.56
CA PHE A 234 5.56 13.56 0.20
C PHE A 234 6.10 14.82 -0.49
N ILE A 235 5.36 15.32 -1.49
CA ILE A 235 5.74 16.52 -2.22
C ILE A 235 5.70 17.74 -1.30
N CYS A 236 4.67 17.89 -0.48
CA CYS A 236 4.60 18.99 0.49
C CYS A 236 5.80 18.98 1.46
N LEU A 237 6.19 17.81 1.98
CA LEU A 237 7.40 17.66 2.80
C LEU A 237 8.67 18.08 2.03
N SER A 238 8.78 17.73 0.75
CA SER A 238 9.93 18.12 -0.11
C SER A 238 9.99 19.62 -0.43
N LEU A 239 8.86 20.34 -0.32
CA LEU A 239 8.77 21.78 -0.57
C LEU A 239 9.20 22.63 0.63
N CYS A 240 9.20 22.10 1.86
CA CYS A 240 9.59 22.85 3.05
C CYS A 240 11.04 23.35 2.99
N SER A 241 11.29 24.55 3.53
CA SER A 241 12.64 25.15 3.67
C SER A 241 13.59 24.29 4.51
N HIS A 242 13.12 23.72 5.61
CA HIS A 242 13.89 22.90 6.54
C HIS A 242 13.10 21.65 6.93
N ARG A 243 13.75 20.64 7.53
CA ARG A 243 13.09 19.38 7.93
C ARG A 243 13.58 18.85 9.27
N ILE A 244 12.66 18.27 10.04
CA ILE A 244 12.92 17.47 11.24
C ILE A 244 12.40 16.07 10.94
N LEU A 245 13.28 15.07 10.89
CA LEU A 245 12.92 13.75 10.36
C LEU A 245 13.16 12.64 11.39
N SER A 246 12.39 11.56 11.27
CA SER A 246 12.72 10.26 11.85
C SER A 246 13.92 9.61 11.15
N ASN A 247 14.88 9.09 11.91
CA ASN A 247 16.16 8.61 11.39
C ASN A 247 16.02 7.46 10.38
N SER A 248 15.11 6.52 10.64
CA SER A 248 14.99 5.30 9.84
C SER A 248 13.95 5.38 8.71
N SER A 249 13.38 6.57 8.41
CA SER A 249 12.41 6.73 7.32
C SER A 249 13.08 7.03 5.97
N THR A 250 12.85 6.15 4.98
CA THR A 250 13.23 6.39 3.58
C THR A 250 12.39 7.50 2.94
N PHE A 251 11.10 7.58 3.28
CA PHE A 251 10.17 8.63 2.83
C PHE A 251 10.67 10.04 3.19
N GLY A 252 10.91 10.30 4.48
CA GLY A 252 11.41 11.60 4.93
C GLY A 252 12.77 11.95 4.33
N ARG A 253 13.64 10.95 4.13
CA ARG A 253 14.96 11.14 3.53
C ARG A 253 14.88 11.56 2.07
N LEU A 254 14.11 10.84 1.26
CA LEU A 254 14.00 11.14 -0.16
C LEU A 254 13.36 12.52 -0.38
N ALA A 255 12.38 12.88 0.44
CA ALA A 255 11.80 14.23 0.42
C ALA A 255 12.85 15.32 0.71
N ASP A 256 13.81 15.06 1.61
CA ASP A 256 14.93 15.98 1.86
C ASP A 256 15.90 16.07 0.67
N GLU A 257 16.18 14.95 0.02
CA GLU A 257 17.07 14.93 -1.15
C GLU A 257 16.51 15.74 -2.31
N LEU A 258 15.20 15.63 -2.57
CA LEU A 258 14.51 16.35 -3.64
C LEU A 258 14.43 17.86 -3.42
N ASN A 259 14.61 18.33 -2.18
CA ASN A 259 14.53 19.73 -1.86
C ASN A 259 15.61 20.55 -2.58
N GLY A 260 15.19 21.61 -3.27
CA GLY A 260 16.10 22.47 -4.05
C GLY A 260 16.65 23.69 -3.33
N GLY A 261 16.33 23.84 -2.05
CA GLY A 261 16.75 25.00 -1.28
C GLY A 261 18.27 25.04 -1.11
N LYS A 262 18.88 26.20 -1.38
CA LYS A 262 20.31 26.42 -1.16
C LYS A 262 20.68 26.46 0.32
N GLU A 263 19.78 26.97 1.16
CA GLU A 263 19.94 27.06 2.61
C GLU A 263 18.90 26.16 3.30
N ARG A 264 19.12 24.83 3.22
CA ARG A 264 18.27 23.84 3.90
C ARG A 264 18.98 23.25 5.12
N TYR A 265 18.25 23.11 6.21
CA TYR A 265 18.70 22.40 7.41
C TYR A 265 17.85 21.16 7.62
N THR A 266 18.51 20.04 7.91
CA THR A 266 17.84 18.76 8.14
C THR A 266 18.26 18.23 9.50
N PHE A 267 17.30 18.09 10.40
CA PHE A 267 17.50 17.65 11.77
C PHE A 267 17.26 16.14 11.89
N TYR A 268 18.12 15.48 12.66
CA TYR A 268 18.07 14.06 12.99
C TYR A 268 18.46 13.84 14.46
N GLN A 269 17.98 12.75 15.06
CA GLN A 269 18.36 12.39 16.43
C GLN A 269 19.79 11.85 16.46
N GLY A 270 20.59 12.35 17.41
CA GLY A 270 21.91 11.85 17.73
C GLY A 270 21.85 10.37 18.12
N ILE A 271 22.68 9.56 17.48
CA ILE A 271 22.59 8.10 17.50
C ILE A 271 22.61 7.60 18.94
N MET A 272 21.55 6.91 19.35
CA MET A 272 21.54 6.05 20.52
C MET A 272 21.70 4.59 20.05
N GLU A 273 22.39 3.78 20.86
CA GLU A 273 22.89 2.44 20.54
C GLU A 273 21.90 1.58 19.71
N SER A 274 22.24 1.21 18.46
CA SER A 274 21.54 0.12 17.75
C SER A 274 22.40 -0.59 16.67
N LYS A 275 21.92 -1.78 16.29
CA LYS A 275 22.63 -2.97 15.76
C LYS A 275 23.05 -2.89 14.27
N THR A 276 23.81 -3.91 13.88
CA THR A 276 24.99 -3.94 12.99
C THR A 276 24.81 -3.96 11.47
N PHE A 277 23.61 -3.88 10.88
CA PHE A 277 23.45 -3.94 9.41
C PHE A 277 22.83 -2.69 8.77
N TRP A 278 21.57 -2.38 9.11
CA TRP A 278 20.89 -1.17 8.64
C TRP A 278 21.62 0.12 9.04
N TRP A 279 22.29 0.10 10.19
CA TRP A 279 23.15 1.17 10.68
C TRP A 279 24.22 1.60 9.67
N TYR A 280 24.86 0.68 8.94
CA TYR A 280 25.91 1.02 7.99
C TYR A 280 25.36 1.77 6.76
N HIS A 281 24.20 1.33 6.25
CA HIS A 281 23.51 1.97 5.13
C HIS A 281 22.94 3.34 5.52
N ILE A 282 22.29 3.43 6.69
CA ILE A 282 21.80 4.68 7.30
C ILE A 282 22.97 5.66 7.50
N LYS A 283 23.99 5.26 8.27
CA LYS A 283 25.08 6.14 8.73
C LYS A 283 25.86 6.79 7.57
N LYS A 284 26.19 6.04 6.52
CA LYS A 284 26.92 6.61 5.36
C LYS A 284 26.05 7.54 4.52
N MET A 285 24.77 7.23 4.35
CA MET A 285 23.83 8.15 3.69
C MET A 285 23.60 9.44 4.51
N PHE A 286 23.76 9.40 5.83
CA PHE A 286 23.65 10.59 6.68
C PHE A 286 24.85 11.53 6.59
N MET A 287 26.07 11.03 6.39
CA MET A 287 27.27 11.86 6.57
C MET A 287 27.66 12.76 5.39
N GLU A 288 27.16 12.55 4.17
CA GLU A 288 27.86 13.11 3.00
C GLU A 288 27.29 14.41 2.41
N ARG A 289 26.09 14.92 2.79
CA ARG A 289 25.41 15.97 1.99
C ARG A 289 24.50 16.93 2.79
N GLY A 290 24.67 18.25 2.59
CA GLY A 290 23.80 19.33 3.12
C GLY A 290 24.13 19.81 4.55
N ASN A 291 23.49 20.89 5.02
CA ASN A 291 23.60 21.37 6.41
C ASN A 291 22.76 20.47 7.34
N LYS A 292 23.23 19.24 7.54
CA LYS A 292 22.59 18.30 8.47
C LYS A 292 22.96 18.66 9.90
N ARG A 293 21.96 18.74 10.76
CA ARG A 293 22.11 19.01 12.19
C ARG A 293 21.67 17.81 12.99
N GLN A 294 22.65 17.10 13.53
CA GLN A 294 22.40 16.06 14.51
C GLN A 294 22.17 16.72 15.87
N LEU A 295 21.06 16.41 16.53
CA LEU A 295 20.82 16.81 17.92
C LEU A 295 21.20 15.66 18.84
N ASP A 296 22.33 15.79 19.52
CA ASP A 296 22.77 14.78 20.48
C ASP A 296 21.95 14.82 21.78
N LYS A 297 22.28 13.92 22.70
CA LYS A 297 21.60 13.86 24.01
C LYS A 297 21.68 15.18 24.78
N TRP A 298 22.79 15.92 24.67
CA TRP A 298 22.95 17.19 25.35
C TRP A 298 22.08 18.28 24.72
N ASP A 299 22.03 18.34 23.39
CA ASP A 299 21.12 19.24 22.67
C ASP A 299 19.66 18.96 23.04
N ILE A 300 19.25 17.68 23.07
CA ILE A 300 17.88 17.30 23.43
C ILE A 300 17.56 17.74 24.86
N GLN A 301 18.43 17.44 25.82
CA GLN A 301 18.26 17.85 27.23
C GLN A 301 18.20 19.38 27.40
N LYS A 302 18.93 20.11 26.56
CA LYS A 302 18.97 21.58 26.60
C LYS A 302 17.74 22.22 25.96
N PHE A 303 17.27 21.72 24.82
CA PHE A 303 16.24 22.37 24.01
C PHE A 303 14.84 21.81 24.22
N ALA A 304 14.66 20.52 24.55
CA ALA A 304 13.34 19.95 24.78
C ALA A 304 12.54 20.68 25.87
N PRO A 305 13.14 21.09 27.01
CA PRO A 305 12.42 21.85 28.04
C PRO A 305 12.00 23.27 27.60
N LEU A 306 12.57 23.79 26.50
CA LEU A 306 12.21 25.09 25.94
C LEU A 306 11.03 25.01 24.97
N TYR A 307 10.52 23.81 24.70
CA TYR A 307 9.32 23.62 23.90
C TYR A 307 8.09 24.10 24.69
N GLU A 308 7.38 25.07 24.14
CA GLU A 308 6.12 25.56 24.65
C GLU A 308 5.04 25.48 23.57
N CYS A 309 3.82 25.09 23.97
CA CYS A 309 2.63 25.00 23.13
C CYS A 309 1.67 26.12 23.54
N ASN A 310 1.29 26.99 22.62
CA ASN A 310 0.51 28.19 22.95
C ASN A 310 -1.03 27.99 23.02
N ASN A 311 -1.52 26.79 22.71
CA ASN A 311 -2.94 26.39 22.75
C ASN A 311 -3.86 27.20 21.82
N ARG A 312 -3.33 27.84 20.76
CA ARG A 312 -4.10 28.65 19.79
C ARG A 312 -4.43 27.88 18.51
N GLU A 313 -5.53 28.28 17.84
CA GLU A 313 -5.92 27.76 16.52
C GLU A 313 -5.30 28.59 15.40
N ASN A 314 -4.80 27.92 14.36
CA ASN A 314 -4.40 28.56 13.09
C ASN A 314 -5.41 28.39 11.95
N ILE A 315 -6.38 27.46 12.08
CA ILE A 315 -7.56 27.38 11.21
C ILE A 315 -8.78 27.80 12.00
N LEU A 316 -9.29 28.99 11.72
CA LEU A 316 -10.45 29.56 12.39
C LEU A 316 -11.72 28.74 12.07
N ASN A 317 -12.45 28.36 13.11
CA ASN A 317 -13.75 27.67 13.01
C ASN A 317 -13.70 26.34 12.23
N TRP A 318 -12.64 25.54 12.38
CA TRP A 318 -12.45 24.27 11.65
C TRP A 318 -13.71 23.37 11.67
N ARG A 319 -14.32 23.18 12.85
CA ARG A 319 -15.54 22.37 13.00
C ARG A 319 -16.70 22.90 12.15
N LYS A 320 -16.92 24.22 12.17
CA LYS A 320 -17.95 24.87 11.36
C LYS A 320 -17.72 24.66 9.87
N LYS A 321 -16.46 24.69 9.41
CA LYS A 321 -16.12 24.42 8.00
C LYS A 321 -16.48 22.99 7.62
N VAL A 322 -16.12 22.01 8.44
CA VAL A 322 -16.47 20.60 8.20
C VAL A 322 -17.98 20.40 8.17
N ASP A 323 -18.72 20.97 9.12
CA ASP A 323 -20.18 20.89 9.13
C ASP A 323 -20.80 21.53 7.88
N GLN A 324 -20.23 22.64 7.38
CA GLN A 324 -20.66 23.29 6.14
C GLN A 324 -20.40 22.41 4.92
N ILE A 325 -19.22 21.80 4.81
CA ILE A 325 -18.86 20.87 3.72
C ILE A 325 -19.87 19.71 3.65
N ILE A 326 -20.13 19.07 4.80
CA ILE A 326 -21.04 17.92 4.90
C ILE A 326 -22.47 18.32 4.54
N ASN A 327 -22.95 19.47 4.99
CA ASN A 327 -24.29 19.93 4.63
C ASN A 327 -24.40 20.25 3.13
N ASN A 328 -23.34 20.82 2.54
CA ASN A 328 -23.35 21.25 1.14
C ASN A 328 -23.36 20.07 0.15
N ILE A 329 -22.72 18.92 0.45
CA ILE A 329 -22.66 17.81 -0.53
C ILE A 329 -24.04 17.22 -0.86
N THR A 330 -24.98 17.32 0.08
CA THR A 330 -26.36 16.85 -0.06
C THR A 330 -27.18 17.72 -1.02
N LEU A 331 -26.79 18.98 -1.20
CA LEU A 331 -27.44 19.94 -2.07
C LEU A 331 -26.83 19.79 -3.47
N THR A 332 -27.58 19.28 -4.45
CA THR A 332 -27.14 18.99 -5.83
C THR A 332 -26.81 20.23 -6.68
N ASN A 333 -26.31 21.30 -6.06
CA ASN A 333 -26.31 22.67 -6.58
C ASN A 333 -25.04 23.06 -7.37
N GLY A 334 -24.26 22.10 -7.89
CA GLY A 334 -23.08 22.40 -8.72
C GLY A 334 -21.90 23.07 -8.01
N LYS A 335 -21.81 22.91 -6.69
CA LYS A 335 -20.72 23.46 -5.84
C LYS A 335 -19.55 22.50 -5.61
N ASP A 336 -19.46 21.41 -6.37
CA ASP A 336 -18.49 20.33 -6.11
C ASP A 336 -17.03 20.83 -6.14
N LYS A 337 -16.68 21.79 -7.00
CA LYS A 337 -15.33 22.40 -7.01
C LYS A 337 -15.04 23.22 -5.75
N GLU A 338 -16.03 23.93 -5.23
CA GLU A 338 -15.92 24.70 -3.99
C GLU A 338 -15.71 23.75 -2.81
N ILE A 339 -16.50 22.67 -2.74
CA ILE A 339 -16.37 21.61 -1.73
C ILE A 339 -14.96 21.00 -1.73
N LEU A 340 -14.44 20.63 -2.90
CA LEU A 340 -13.07 20.08 -2.98
C LEU A 340 -12.01 21.07 -2.50
N ASN A 341 -12.16 22.36 -2.80
CA ASN A 341 -11.24 23.39 -2.31
C ASN A 341 -11.32 23.55 -0.77
N GLU A 342 -12.53 23.53 -0.21
CA GLU A 342 -12.75 23.61 1.24
C GLU A 342 -12.16 22.39 1.96
N ILE A 343 -12.33 21.18 1.39
CA ILE A 343 -11.70 19.95 1.89
C ILE A 343 -10.18 20.09 1.91
N SER A 344 -9.56 20.51 0.80
CA SER A 344 -8.10 20.73 0.74
C SER A 344 -7.62 21.76 1.77
N GLU A 345 -8.47 22.74 2.13
CA GLU A 345 -8.13 23.74 3.14
C GLU A 345 -8.16 23.17 4.57
N VAL A 346 -9.19 22.39 4.93
CA VAL A 346 -9.28 21.81 6.28
C VAL A 346 -8.20 20.74 6.53
N CYS A 347 -7.77 20.04 5.47
CA CYS A 347 -6.66 19.09 5.52
C CYS A 347 -5.29 19.72 5.83
N LEU A 348 -5.14 21.04 5.71
CA LEU A 348 -3.91 21.74 6.12
C LEU A 348 -3.77 21.82 7.65
N ASN A 349 -4.81 21.52 8.43
CA ASN A 349 -4.63 21.25 9.86
C ASN A 349 -5.76 20.36 10.40
N MET A 350 -5.44 19.09 10.60
CA MET A 350 -6.36 18.06 11.09
C MET A 350 -6.32 17.88 12.60
N TYR A 351 -5.78 18.85 13.37
CA TYR A 351 -5.69 18.75 14.85
C TYR A 351 -7.01 18.34 15.51
N GLY A 352 -8.11 19.04 15.19
CA GLY A 352 -9.43 18.82 15.77
C GLY A 352 -10.29 17.74 15.09
N ALA A 353 -9.73 17.05 14.09
CA ALA A 353 -10.43 16.01 13.35
C ALA A 353 -10.48 14.70 14.14
N SER A 354 -11.66 14.07 14.13
CA SER A 354 -11.84 12.67 14.50
C SER A 354 -11.77 11.78 13.25
N THR A 355 -11.56 10.48 13.44
CA THR A 355 -11.63 9.49 12.35
C THR A 355 -12.99 9.51 11.62
N GLU A 356 -14.07 9.83 12.33
CA GLU A 356 -15.40 9.98 11.74
C GLU A 356 -15.50 11.21 10.82
N ASP A 357 -14.81 12.30 11.16
CA ASP A 357 -14.75 13.50 10.32
C ASP A 357 -14.00 13.21 9.01
N GLU A 358 -12.88 12.48 9.09
CA GLU A 358 -12.08 12.05 7.93
C GLU A 358 -12.93 11.22 6.96
N LYS A 359 -13.68 10.24 7.48
CA LYS A 359 -14.58 9.38 6.69
C LYS A 359 -15.70 10.18 6.00
N LYS A 360 -16.32 11.13 6.71
CA LYS A 360 -17.35 12.01 6.13
C LYS A 360 -16.81 12.96 5.07
N LEU A 361 -15.62 13.52 5.29
CA LEU A 361 -14.96 14.38 4.31
C LEU A 361 -14.52 13.57 3.07
N LEU A 362 -14.05 12.34 3.24
CA LEU A 362 -13.79 11.39 2.14
C LEU A 362 -15.04 11.09 1.34
N TYR A 363 -16.17 10.81 2.00
CA TYR A 363 -17.46 10.64 1.34
C TYR A 363 -17.82 11.89 0.52
N CYS A 364 -17.66 13.09 1.08
CA CYS A 364 -17.90 14.34 0.35
C CYS A 364 -16.97 14.48 -0.87
N LYS A 365 -15.68 14.20 -0.70
CA LYS A 365 -14.67 14.20 -1.78
C LYS A 365 -15.08 13.23 -2.90
N PHE A 366 -15.45 12.00 -2.56
CA PHE A 366 -15.90 10.97 -3.49
C PHE A 366 -17.11 11.41 -4.33
N ILE A 367 -18.17 11.87 -3.67
CA ILE A 367 -19.40 12.30 -4.36
C ILE A 367 -19.11 13.50 -5.28
N ALA A 368 -18.34 14.48 -4.81
CA ALA A 368 -17.96 15.66 -5.61
C ALA A 368 -17.13 15.27 -6.84
N LEU A 369 -16.13 14.39 -6.68
CA LEU A 369 -15.30 13.90 -7.79
C LEU A 369 -16.12 13.12 -8.82
N THR A 370 -17.06 12.29 -8.37
CA THR A 370 -17.96 11.51 -9.25
C THR A 370 -18.88 12.43 -10.07
N ARG A 371 -19.42 13.49 -9.46
CA ARG A 371 -20.27 14.49 -10.16
C ARG A 371 -19.48 15.31 -11.17
N LEU A 372 -18.20 15.56 -10.88
CA LEU A 372 -17.25 16.21 -11.79
C LEU A 372 -16.61 15.26 -12.82
N GLU A 373 -17.03 14.00 -12.84
CA GLU A 373 -16.54 12.97 -13.77
C GLU A 373 -15.04 12.68 -13.67
N LYS A 374 -14.45 12.96 -12.50
CA LYS A 374 -13.08 12.61 -12.16
C LYS A 374 -13.01 11.20 -11.58
N TYR A 375 -13.36 10.21 -12.40
CA TYR A 375 -13.68 8.86 -11.92
C TYR A 375 -12.51 8.12 -11.26
N HIS A 376 -11.29 8.27 -11.78
CA HIS A 376 -10.09 7.66 -11.18
C HIS A 376 -9.85 8.19 -9.75
N ASP A 377 -9.85 9.52 -9.59
CA ASP A 377 -9.72 10.17 -8.28
C ASP A 377 -10.89 9.81 -7.35
N ALA A 378 -12.11 9.68 -7.90
CA ALA A 378 -13.29 9.30 -7.14
C ALA A 378 -13.15 7.89 -6.54
N LEU A 379 -12.67 6.92 -7.31
CA LEU A 379 -12.47 5.55 -6.83
C LEU A 379 -11.43 5.47 -5.71
N MET A 380 -10.37 6.29 -5.78
CA MET A 380 -9.42 6.42 -4.67
C MET A 380 -10.05 6.95 -3.38
N ALA A 381 -10.94 7.94 -3.51
CA ALA A 381 -11.67 8.45 -2.35
C ALA A 381 -12.73 7.46 -1.83
N ALA A 382 -13.23 6.58 -2.70
CA ALA A 382 -14.24 5.57 -2.36
C ALA A 382 -13.64 4.38 -1.59
N TYR A 383 -12.46 3.91 -2.00
CA TYR A 383 -11.83 2.68 -1.48
C TYR A 383 -11.71 2.67 0.06
N PRO A 384 -11.18 3.72 0.74
CA PRO A 384 -11.03 3.73 2.20
C PRO A 384 -12.34 3.69 3.01
N ILE A 385 -13.47 3.97 2.36
CA ILE A 385 -14.75 4.14 3.03
C ILE A 385 -15.81 3.15 2.53
N TYR A 386 -15.41 2.17 1.72
CA TYR A 386 -16.33 1.19 1.13
C TYR A 386 -17.13 0.43 2.21
N GLU A 387 -16.45 -0.21 3.15
CA GLU A 387 -17.08 -0.97 4.25
C GLU A 387 -18.13 -0.15 5.03
N ILE A 388 -17.92 1.17 5.11
CA ILE A 388 -18.73 2.07 5.93
C ILE A 388 -20.00 2.50 5.19
N TYR A 389 -19.90 2.70 3.88
CA TYR A 389 -20.97 3.27 3.06
C TYR A 389 -21.52 2.30 2.00
N VAL A 390 -21.14 1.03 2.02
CA VAL A 390 -21.66 0.01 1.10
C VAL A 390 -23.19 -0.07 1.13
N ASP A 391 -23.82 0.12 2.29
CA ASP A 391 -25.29 0.14 2.42
C ASP A 391 -25.93 1.44 1.87
N ASP A 392 -25.17 2.54 1.75
CA ASP A 392 -25.67 3.85 1.31
C ASP A 392 -25.99 3.86 -0.20
N LEU A 393 -27.22 4.26 -0.53
CA LEU A 393 -27.72 4.21 -1.91
C LEU A 393 -27.01 5.23 -2.82
N LEU A 394 -26.67 6.41 -2.29
CA LEU A 394 -26.00 7.44 -3.07
C LEU A 394 -24.54 7.05 -3.36
N TYR A 395 -23.86 6.47 -2.37
CA TYR A 395 -22.52 5.90 -2.49
C TYR A 395 -22.48 4.85 -3.59
N ARG A 396 -23.31 3.80 -3.50
CA ARG A 396 -23.34 2.72 -4.51
C ARG A 396 -23.64 3.21 -5.92
N LYS A 397 -24.63 4.09 -6.08
CA LYS A 397 -24.93 4.69 -7.40
C LYS A 397 -23.74 5.47 -7.95
N SER A 398 -23.01 6.18 -7.09
CA SER A 398 -21.82 6.93 -7.47
C SER A 398 -20.65 6.00 -7.80
N LEU A 399 -20.49 4.91 -7.05
CA LEU A 399 -19.46 3.89 -7.26
C LEU A 399 -19.64 3.24 -8.62
N VAL A 400 -20.84 2.69 -8.88
CA VAL A 400 -21.20 2.12 -10.19
C VAL A 400 -20.97 3.12 -11.33
N LYS A 401 -21.35 4.40 -11.14
CA LYS A 401 -21.11 5.44 -12.14
C LYS A 401 -19.62 5.63 -12.41
N ALA A 402 -18.78 5.67 -11.36
CA ALA A 402 -17.35 5.82 -11.49
C ALA A 402 -16.68 4.61 -12.15
N LEU A 403 -17.06 3.39 -11.78
CA LEU A 403 -16.56 2.15 -12.37
C LEU A 403 -16.87 2.09 -13.88
N LYS A 404 -18.12 2.37 -14.28
CA LYS A 404 -18.51 2.48 -15.71
C LYS A 404 -17.76 3.60 -16.43
N GLY A 405 -17.55 4.73 -15.74
CA GLY A 405 -16.84 5.88 -16.29
C GLY A 405 -15.38 5.61 -16.67
N ILE A 406 -14.77 4.55 -16.13
CA ILE A 406 -13.42 4.09 -16.51
C ILE A 406 -13.43 2.79 -17.33
N GLY A 407 -14.60 2.31 -17.74
CA GLY A 407 -14.75 1.11 -18.58
C GLY A 407 -14.64 -0.21 -17.84
N ALA A 408 -14.85 -0.21 -16.53
CA ALA A 408 -14.69 -1.41 -15.72
C ALA A 408 -16.04 -2.06 -15.41
N ASP A 409 -16.64 -2.60 -16.47
CA ASP A 409 -18.05 -3.01 -16.51
C ASP A 409 -18.35 -4.22 -15.63
N LYS A 410 -17.42 -5.19 -15.51
CA LYS A 410 -17.62 -6.42 -14.71
C LYS A 410 -17.74 -6.12 -13.21
N GLU A 411 -16.86 -5.26 -12.67
CA GLU A 411 -16.99 -4.79 -11.29
C GLU A 411 -18.24 -3.92 -11.09
N ALA A 412 -18.56 -3.06 -12.06
CA ALA A 412 -19.78 -2.26 -11.98
C ALA A 412 -21.05 -3.13 -11.95
N GLU A 413 -21.06 -4.25 -12.69
CA GLU A 413 -22.15 -5.22 -12.67
C GLU A 413 -22.24 -5.95 -11.32
N LEU A 414 -21.10 -6.30 -10.73
CA LEU A 414 -21.03 -6.90 -9.40
C LEU A 414 -21.64 -5.96 -8.35
N GLU A 415 -21.19 -4.70 -8.30
CA GLU A 415 -21.71 -3.67 -7.38
C GLU A 415 -23.20 -3.35 -7.62
N LEU A 416 -23.67 -3.45 -8.87
CA LEU A 416 -25.08 -3.26 -9.22
C LEU A 416 -25.98 -4.36 -8.66
N LYS A 417 -25.46 -5.59 -8.56
CA LYS A 417 -26.17 -6.77 -8.04
C LYS A 417 -25.98 -6.95 -6.55
N TRP A 418 -25.23 -6.07 -5.89
CA TRP A 418 -24.96 -6.14 -4.46
C TRP A 418 -26.28 -6.21 -3.68
N GLU A 419 -26.46 -7.29 -2.94
CA GLU A 419 -27.54 -7.50 -1.99
C GLU A 419 -26.99 -8.23 -0.77
N LYS A 420 -27.36 -7.77 0.43
CA LYS A 420 -26.91 -8.40 1.66
C LYS A 420 -27.38 -9.86 1.72
N SER A 421 -26.42 -10.77 1.82
CA SER A 421 -26.65 -12.21 1.89
C SER A 421 -26.58 -12.73 3.31
N GLU A 422 -27.33 -13.80 3.59
CA GLU A 422 -27.25 -14.56 4.85
C GLU A 422 -26.20 -15.69 4.80
N LYS A 423 -25.46 -15.82 3.69
CA LYS A 423 -24.38 -16.81 3.52
C LYS A 423 -23.07 -16.28 4.12
N HIS A 424 -22.34 -17.17 4.79
CA HIS A 424 -21.01 -16.88 5.33
C HIS A 424 -19.96 -17.80 4.70
N PHE A 425 -18.99 -17.19 4.02
CA PHE A 425 -17.83 -17.86 3.45
C PHE A 425 -16.68 -17.90 4.44
N ILE A 426 -16.12 -19.07 4.68
CA ILE A 426 -14.93 -19.27 5.51
C ILE A 426 -13.82 -19.74 4.59
N ILE A 427 -12.78 -18.93 4.44
CA ILE A 427 -11.69 -19.17 3.49
C ILE A 427 -10.43 -19.56 4.26
N VAL A 428 -9.87 -20.72 3.91
CA VAL A 428 -8.66 -21.26 4.53
C VAL A 428 -7.59 -21.51 3.46
N PRO A 429 -6.67 -20.54 3.26
CA PRO A 429 -5.50 -20.73 2.41
C PRO A 429 -4.57 -21.82 2.97
N LYS A 430 -3.81 -22.48 2.08
CA LYS A 430 -2.81 -23.48 2.48
C LYS A 430 -1.48 -22.81 2.81
N VAL A 431 -1.13 -21.74 2.11
CA VAL A 431 0.15 -21.04 2.28
C VAL A 431 0.14 -20.06 3.44
N LYS A 432 1.33 -19.78 3.96
CA LYS A 432 1.54 -18.63 4.84
C LYS A 432 1.31 -17.34 4.08
N SER A 433 0.68 -16.37 4.73
CA SER A 433 0.24 -15.15 4.08
C SER A 433 0.67 -13.89 4.82
N PHE A 434 0.92 -12.83 4.06
CA PHE A 434 0.99 -11.46 4.56
C PHE A 434 -0.42 -10.83 4.50
N ALA A 435 -1.33 -11.26 5.37
CA ALA A 435 -2.73 -10.82 5.37
C ALA A 435 -2.87 -9.28 5.33
N SER A 436 -1.98 -8.59 6.03
CA SER A 436 -1.94 -7.13 6.11
C SER A 436 -1.53 -6.41 4.82
N SER A 437 -0.73 -7.03 3.94
CA SER A 437 0.04 -6.26 2.94
C SER A 437 0.00 -6.78 1.50
N LYS A 438 -0.46 -8.01 1.28
CA LYS A 438 -0.51 -8.59 -0.07
C LYS A 438 -1.87 -9.21 -0.35
N LYS A 439 -2.42 -8.87 -1.52
CA LYS A 439 -3.66 -9.42 -2.06
C LYS A 439 -3.27 -10.36 -3.20
N TYR A 440 -3.56 -11.65 -3.03
CA TYR A 440 -3.38 -12.66 -4.07
C TYR A 440 -4.26 -13.88 -3.80
N GLY A 441 -4.65 -14.58 -4.86
CA GLY A 441 -5.32 -15.88 -4.78
C GLY A 441 -6.62 -15.84 -3.97
N LEU A 442 -6.75 -16.73 -2.98
CA LEU A 442 -7.98 -16.83 -2.18
C LEU A 442 -8.30 -15.59 -1.32
N ILE A 443 -7.31 -14.73 -1.05
CA ILE A 443 -7.55 -13.46 -0.34
C ILE A 443 -8.40 -12.53 -1.22
N GLU A 444 -8.05 -12.38 -2.49
CA GLU A 444 -8.82 -11.55 -3.42
C GLU A 444 -10.22 -12.13 -3.62
N LEU A 445 -10.34 -13.47 -3.68
CA LEU A 445 -11.64 -14.14 -3.79
C LEU A 445 -12.58 -13.75 -2.65
N GLY A 446 -12.09 -13.78 -1.41
CA GLY A 446 -12.91 -13.39 -0.26
C GLY A 446 -13.33 -11.93 -0.30
N ILE A 447 -12.44 -11.03 -0.73
CA ILE A 447 -12.80 -9.62 -0.91
C ILE A 447 -13.90 -9.48 -1.96
N VAL A 448 -13.78 -10.14 -3.12
CA VAL A 448 -14.83 -10.13 -4.15
C VAL A 448 -16.16 -10.69 -3.62
N LEU A 449 -16.14 -11.79 -2.86
CA LEU A 449 -17.35 -12.36 -2.25
C LEU A 449 -17.99 -11.39 -1.24
N TYR A 450 -17.21 -10.62 -0.49
CA TYR A 450 -17.72 -9.56 0.37
C TYR A 450 -18.39 -8.45 -0.45
N HIS A 451 -17.79 -8.05 -1.56
CA HIS A 451 -18.38 -7.13 -2.52
C HIS A 451 -19.61 -7.71 -3.25
N MET A 452 -19.87 -9.02 -3.18
CA MET A 452 -21.13 -9.62 -3.61
C MET A 452 -22.20 -9.62 -2.51
N GLY A 453 -21.90 -9.06 -1.33
CA GLY A 453 -22.82 -8.92 -0.21
C GLY A 453 -22.77 -10.06 0.81
N HIS A 454 -21.77 -10.95 0.73
CA HIS A 454 -21.61 -12.09 1.65
C HIS A 454 -20.76 -11.74 2.88
N ASN A 455 -20.99 -12.46 3.98
CA ASN A 455 -20.06 -12.45 5.12
C ASN A 455 -18.86 -13.32 4.77
N VAL A 456 -17.65 -12.88 5.14
CA VAL A 456 -16.40 -13.58 4.80
C VAL A 456 -15.48 -13.60 6.00
N SER A 457 -14.96 -14.78 6.34
CA SER A 457 -13.94 -14.98 7.37
C SER A 457 -12.73 -15.67 6.77
N PHE A 458 -11.53 -15.16 7.08
CA PHE A 458 -10.27 -15.79 6.74
C PHE A 458 -9.65 -16.49 7.95
N ILE A 459 -9.06 -17.66 7.72
CA ILE A 459 -8.24 -18.36 8.71
C ILE A 459 -6.81 -18.40 8.18
N PHE A 460 -5.95 -17.54 8.73
CA PHE A 460 -4.60 -17.32 8.20
C PHE A 460 -3.52 -18.04 8.98
N GLU A 461 -2.54 -18.58 8.26
CA GLU A 461 -1.24 -18.93 8.81
C GLU A 461 -0.27 -17.76 8.61
N PRO A 462 0.24 -17.13 9.68
CA PRO A 462 1.11 -15.97 9.55
C PRO A 462 2.48 -16.38 9.02
N ILE A 463 3.08 -15.49 8.24
CA ILE A 463 4.44 -15.68 7.71
C ILE A 463 5.53 -15.42 8.78
N ASP A 464 5.26 -14.52 9.73
CA ASP A 464 6.16 -14.14 10.83
C ASP A 464 5.41 -13.62 12.06
N GLU A 465 6.15 -13.31 13.13
CA GLU A 465 5.59 -12.81 14.40
C GLU A 465 4.91 -11.44 14.27
N SER A 466 5.36 -10.59 13.32
CA SER A 466 4.76 -9.28 13.09
C SER A 466 3.37 -9.42 12.48
N GLU A 467 3.21 -10.37 11.57
CA GLU A 467 1.93 -10.70 10.94
C GLU A 467 1.00 -11.44 11.91
N GLN A 468 1.55 -12.30 12.77
CA GLN A 468 0.77 -12.90 13.86
C GLN A 468 0.19 -11.81 14.78
N TYR A 469 1.02 -10.87 15.23
CA TYR A 469 0.56 -9.75 16.05
C TYR A 469 -0.51 -8.92 15.34
N TYR A 470 -0.35 -8.70 14.03
CA TYR A 470 -1.32 -8.00 13.22
C TYR A 470 -2.69 -8.68 13.20
N ILE A 471 -2.74 -9.98 12.90
CA ILE A 471 -3.99 -10.76 12.84
C ILE A 471 -4.66 -10.77 14.21
N GLN A 472 -3.91 -10.96 15.28
CA GLN A 472 -4.45 -10.98 16.65
C GLN A 472 -5.03 -9.63 17.09
N LYS A 473 -4.43 -8.53 16.64
CA LYS A 473 -4.87 -7.17 17.00
C LYS A 473 -6.13 -6.75 16.24
N ASN A 474 -6.33 -7.24 15.02
CA ASN A 474 -7.37 -6.77 14.11
C ASN A 474 -8.38 -7.87 13.80
N LYS A 475 -9.62 -7.72 14.28
CA LYS A 475 -10.70 -8.69 13.98
C LYS A 475 -11.20 -8.62 12.53
N ILE A 476 -11.08 -7.44 11.91
CA ILE A 476 -11.40 -7.20 10.52
C ILE A 476 -10.08 -7.18 9.75
N LEU A 477 -10.05 -7.82 8.59
CA LEU A 477 -8.96 -7.76 7.64
C LEU A 477 -8.80 -6.32 7.16
N THR A 478 -7.70 -5.70 7.55
CA THR A 478 -7.29 -4.39 7.06
C THR A 478 -6.10 -4.52 6.12
N ASP A 479 -5.80 -3.49 5.34
CA ASP A 479 -4.50 -3.33 4.68
C ASP A 479 -3.49 -2.58 5.56
N ARG A 480 -2.26 -2.34 5.06
CA ARG A 480 -1.21 -1.62 5.81
C ARG A 480 -1.50 -0.15 6.08
N HIS A 481 -2.49 0.45 5.41
CA HIS A 481 -2.99 1.79 5.73
C HIS A 481 -4.13 1.76 6.75
N GLY A 482 -4.54 0.56 7.20
CA GLY A 482 -5.62 0.37 8.17
C GLY A 482 -7.02 0.41 7.54
N ILE A 483 -7.13 0.28 6.22
CA ILE A 483 -8.43 0.25 5.53
C ILE A 483 -8.99 -1.16 5.58
N GLY A 484 -10.22 -1.28 6.07
CA GLY A 484 -10.93 -2.56 6.17
C GLY A 484 -11.43 -3.05 4.82
N SER A 485 -11.27 -4.35 4.57
CA SER A 485 -11.92 -5.04 3.45
C SER A 485 -13.32 -5.57 3.81
N GLY A 486 -13.77 -5.38 5.05
CA GLY A 486 -15.03 -5.91 5.57
C GLY A 486 -15.04 -7.41 5.86
N CYS A 487 -13.94 -8.12 5.57
CA CYS A 487 -13.80 -9.54 5.91
C CYS A 487 -13.28 -9.71 7.34
N PHE A 488 -13.72 -10.73 8.06
CA PHE A 488 -13.13 -11.12 9.34
C PHE A 488 -11.84 -11.91 9.14
N GLN A 489 -10.97 -11.92 10.15
CA GLN A 489 -9.75 -12.72 10.14
C GLN A 489 -9.47 -13.39 11.48
N TYR A 490 -8.88 -14.58 11.42
CA TYR A 490 -8.56 -15.42 12.56
C TYR A 490 -7.19 -16.07 12.40
N LEU A 491 -6.52 -16.31 13.52
CA LEU A 491 -5.26 -17.05 13.53
C LEU A 491 -5.54 -18.55 13.42
N LYS A 492 -4.95 -19.22 12.43
CA LYS A 492 -5.16 -20.65 12.17
C LYS A 492 -4.87 -21.54 13.38
N GLN A 493 -3.81 -21.24 14.14
CA GLN A 493 -3.47 -22.02 15.33
C GLN A 493 -4.53 -21.88 16.43
N GLU A 494 -5.10 -20.69 16.63
CA GLU A 494 -6.17 -20.47 17.63
C GLU A 494 -7.42 -21.27 17.27
N ILE A 495 -7.79 -21.34 15.99
CA ILE A 495 -8.91 -22.17 15.53
C ILE A 495 -8.63 -23.66 15.69
N LYS A 496 -7.38 -24.10 15.43
CA LYS A 496 -6.97 -25.49 15.68
C LYS A 496 -7.08 -25.86 17.16
N ASP A 497 -6.65 -24.98 18.04
CA ASP A 497 -6.70 -25.18 19.49
C ASP A 497 -8.15 -25.18 20.02
N GLN A 498 -9.03 -24.37 19.44
CA GLN A 498 -10.46 -24.32 19.74
C GLN A 498 -11.24 -25.54 19.23
N GLY A 499 -10.81 -26.11 18.10
CA GLY A 499 -11.59 -27.07 17.31
C GLY A 499 -12.42 -26.36 16.25
N PHE A 500 -12.24 -26.75 14.99
CA PHE A 500 -12.90 -26.08 13.87
C PHE A 500 -14.42 -26.30 13.84
N ASP A 501 -14.91 -27.44 14.31
CA ASP A 501 -16.35 -27.69 14.50
C ASP A 501 -16.98 -26.72 15.51
N ASN A 502 -16.28 -26.41 16.61
CA ASN A 502 -16.70 -25.39 17.57
C ASN A 502 -16.73 -24.00 16.93
N PHE A 503 -15.69 -23.63 16.19
CA PHE A 503 -15.66 -22.37 15.45
C PHE A 503 -16.84 -22.25 14.47
N LEU A 504 -17.16 -23.32 13.73
CA LEU A 504 -18.30 -23.36 12.82
C LEU A 504 -19.65 -23.20 13.57
N MET A 505 -19.78 -23.77 14.76
CA MET A 505 -20.99 -23.61 15.60
C MET A 505 -21.16 -22.19 16.15
N GLU A 506 -20.07 -21.46 16.37
CA GLU A 506 -20.10 -20.08 16.86
C GLU A 506 -20.52 -19.04 15.81
N GLN A 507 -20.47 -19.40 14.52
CA GLN A 507 -20.90 -18.49 13.45
C GLN A 507 -22.40 -18.22 13.54
N THR A 508 -22.78 -16.96 13.30
CA THR A 508 -24.17 -16.52 13.39
C THR A 508 -25.04 -17.07 12.27
N GLU A 509 -24.49 -17.25 11.07
CA GLU A 509 -25.20 -17.69 9.88
C GLU A 509 -25.39 -19.21 9.86
N ASP A 510 -26.56 -19.66 9.38
CA ASP A 510 -26.89 -21.08 9.31
C ASP A 510 -26.35 -21.76 8.04
N GLU A 511 -26.13 -21.01 6.96
CA GLU A 511 -25.51 -21.49 5.73
C GLU A 511 -24.04 -21.05 5.65
N LEU A 512 -23.15 -22.02 5.82
CA LEU A 512 -21.70 -21.83 5.81
C LEU A 512 -21.11 -22.46 4.54
N ILE A 513 -20.21 -21.73 3.88
CA ILE A 513 -19.48 -22.21 2.71
C ILE A 513 -17.99 -22.17 3.05
N VAL A 514 -17.38 -23.34 3.21
CA VAL A 514 -15.95 -23.44 3.53
C VAL A 514 -15.18 -23.62 2.23
N ILE A 515 -14.37 -22.63 1.88
CA ILE A 515 -13.43 -22.68 0.75
C ILE A 515 -12.05 -22.99 1.33
N THR A 516 -11.55 -24.20 1.13
CA THR A 516 -10.29 -24.62 1.77
C THR A 516 -9.39 -25.41 0.83
N ARG A 517 -8.10 -25.18 0.96
CA ARG A 517 -7.02 -26.01 0.40
C ARG A 517 -6.28 -26.81 1.47
N ASP A 518 -6.74 -26.71 2.72
CA ASP A 518 -6.17 -27.40 3.87
C ASP A 518 -7.11 -28.52 4.32
N GLY A 519 -6.63 -29.76 4.26
CA GLY A 519 -7.38 -30.95 4.65
C GLY A 519 -7.86 -30.93 6.09
N ASP A 520 -7.17 -30.24 7.00
CA ASP A 520 -7.58 -30.12 8.41
C ASP A 520 -8.91 -29.38 8.57
N PHE A 521 -9.27 -28.55 7.59
CA PHE A 521 -10.46 -27.69 7.59
C PHE A 521 -11.52 -28.15 6.57
N CYS A 522 -11.42 -29.37 6.05
CA CYS A 522 -12.38 -29.93 5.10
C CYS A 522 -13.22 -31.05 5.73
N GLY A 523 -14.46 -31.22 5.25
CA GLY A 523 -15.29 -32.39 5.59
C GLY A 523 -15.87 -32.43 7.00
N GLN A 524 -15.59 -31.42 7.85
CA GLN A 524 -16.14 -31.34 9.20
C GLN A 524 -17.65 -31.06 9.20
N ARG A 525 -18.36 -31.45 10.26
CA ARG A 525 -19.80 -31.23 10.39
C ARG A 525 -20.07 -30.48 11.69
N ALA A 526 -20.94 -29.48 11.64
CA ALA A 526 -21.41 -28.76 12.81
C ALA A 526 -22.93 -28.91 12.95
N LYS A 527 -23.40 -29.12 14.18
CA LYS A 527 -24.82 -29.34 14.43
C LYS A 527 -25.62 -28.08 14.10
N ASN A 528 -26.77 -28.25 13.45
CA ASN A 528 -27.67 -27.17 13.02
C ASN A 528 -27.07 -26.19 12.01
N LYS A 529 -25.93 -26.49 11.38
CA LYS A 529 -25.36 -25.70 10.29
C LYS A 529 -25.46 -26.44 8.97
N LYS A 530 -25.85 -25.75 7.90
CA LYS A 530 -25.78 -26.24 6.53
C LYS A 530 -24.41 -25.85 5.98
N ILE A 531 -23.49 -26.81 5.92
CA ILE A 531 -22.12 -26.58 5.47
C ILE A 531 -21.93 -27.17 4.08
N LYS A 532 -21.40 -26.36 3.15
CA LYS A 532 -20.87 -26.80 1.86
C LYS A 532 -19.36 -26.61 1.82
N TYR A 533 -18.63 -27.61 1.34
CA TYR A 533 -17.18 -27.54 1.13
C TYR A 533 -16.85 -27.32 -0.34
N ILE A 534 -15.98 -26.34 -0.60
CA ILE A 534 -15.46 -26.03 -1.93
C ILE A 534 -13.95 -26.20 -1.88
N PHE A 535 -13.41 -27.01 -2.79
CA PHE A 535 -11.98 -27.11 -3.03
C PHE A 535 -11.63 -26.38 -4.34
N PRO A 536 -10.95 -25.21 -4.25
CA PRO A 536 -10.31 -24.58 -5.39
C PRO A 536 -9.06 -25.40 -5.74
N ASP A 537 -9.11 -26.10 -6.87
CA ASP A 537 -7.99 -26.92 -7.29
C ASP A 537 -6.79 -26.06 -7.74
N TYR A 538 -5.73 -26.72 -8.19
CA TYR A 538 -4.48 -26.05 -8.60
C TYR A 538 -4.33 -25.99 -10.12
N SER A 539 -5.43 -26.02 -10.87
CA SER A 539 -5.44 -25.97 -12.34
C SER A 539 -5.11 -24.57 -12.90
N ASP A 540 -5.38 -23.49 -12.16
CA ASP A 540 -4.94 -22.14 -12.56
C ASP A 540 -3.44 -21.97 -12.30
N VAL A 541 -2.66 -21.98 -13.37
CA VAL A 541 -1.20 -21.79 -13.31
C VAL A 541 -0.79 -20.39 -12.82
N ARG A 542 -1.73 -19.44 -12.77
CA ARG A 542 -1.53 -18.07 -12.30
C ARG A 542 -1.83 -17.89 -10.81
N ASP A 543 -2.32 -18.91 -10.12
CA ASP A 543 -2.64 -18.85 -8.70
C ASP A 543 -1.37 -18.88 -7.83
N ALA A 544 -1.33 -18.00 -6.84
CA ALA A 544 -0.22 -17.84 -5.89
C ALA A 544 0.05 -19.06 -5.01
N GLU A 545 -0.90 -20.00 -4.92
CA GLU A 545 -0.76 -21.24 -4.18
C GLU A 545 -0.53 -22.46 -5.09
N THR A 546 -0.47 -22.30 -6.42
CA THR A 546 -0.29 -23.45 -7.35
C THR A 546 0.98 -24.24 -7.07
N ARG A 547 2.08 -23.57 -6.67
CA ARG A 547 3.29 -24.28 -6.25
C ARG A 547 3.15 -24.98 -4.90
N ALA A 548 2.34 -24.45 -3.99
CA ALA A 548 2.02 -25.14 -2.74
C ALA A 548 1.24 -26.42 -3.01
N GLY A 549 0.29 -26.39 -3.94
CA GLY A 549 -0.42 -27.58 -4.41
C GLY A 549 0.50 -28.71 -4.91
N ARG A 550 1.61 -28.37 -5.58
CA ARG A 550 2.62 -29.36 -6.01
C ARG A 550 3.35 -30.03 -4.85
N LYS A 551 3.38 -29.40 -3.67
CA LYS A 551 3.99 -29.93 -2.45
C LYS A 551 2.97 -30.68 -1.57
N THR A 552 1.67 -30.53 -1.82
CA THR A 552 0.61 -31.18 -1.04
C THR A 552 0.67 -32.71 -1.22
N PRO A 553 0.67 -33.50 -0.14
CA PRO A 553 0.66 -34.95 -0.23
C PRO A 553 -0.53 -35.49 -1.04
N LYS A 554 -0.30 -36.55 -1.83
CA LYS A 554 -1.35 -37.16 -2.67
C LYS A 554 -2.59 -37.56 -1.86
N GLU A 555 -2.39 -38.13 -0.68
CA GLU A 555 -3.47 -38.56 0.23
C GLU A 555 -4.33 -37.38 0.69
N GLU A 556 -3.71 -36.22 0.97
CA GLU A 556 -4.44 -35.00 1.34
C GLU A 556 -5.23 -34.44 0.15
N LEU A 557 -4.65 -34.44 -1.06
CA LEU A 557 -5.37 -34.03 -2.27
C LEU A 557 -6.58 -34.93 -2.55
N GLU A 558 -6.40 -36.26 -2.49
CA GLU A 558 -7.50 -37.22 -2.64
C GLU A 558 -8.61 -36.97 -1.61
N TYR A 559 -8.24 -36.73 -0.35
CA TYR A 559 -9.19 -36.37 0.71
C TYR A 559 -9.97 -35.09 0.39
N LEU A 560 -9.31 -34.03 -0.10
CA LEU A 560 -9.97 -32.77 -0.48
C LEU A 560 -10.96 -32.97 -1.64
N TYR A 561 -10.58 -33.75 -2.66
CA TYR A 561 -11.48 -34.09 -3.77
C TYR A 561 -12.70 -34.89 -3.31
N ASP A 562 -12.50 -35.86 -2.44
CA ASP A 562 -13.55 -36.75 -1.96
C ASP A 562 -14.54 -36.04 -1.03
N MET A 563 -14.03 -35.21 -0.12
CA MET A 563 -14.83 -34.57 0.93
C MET A 563 -15.51 -33.28 0.51
N SER A 564 -15.07 -32.64 -0.58
CA SER A 564 -15.69 -31.40 -1.06
C SER A 564 -17.00 -31.66 -1.77
N ASP A 565 -17.96 -30.75 -1.61
CA ASP A 565 -19.23 -30.75 -2.33
C ASP A 565 -19.08 -30.13 -3.74
N MET A 566 -18.08 -29.25 -3.91
CA MET A 566 -17.76 -28.60 -5.17
C MET A 566 -16.23 -28.58 -5.39
N ILE A 567 -15.81 -28.92 -6.60
CA ILE A 567 -14.43 -28.78 -7.07
C ILE A 567 -14.41 -27.63 -8.07
N LEU A 568 -13.71 -26.55 -7.73
CA LEU A 568 -13.61 -25.36 -8.57
C LEU A 568 -12.31 -25.42 -9.37
N ALA A 569 -12.42 -25.57 -10.69
CA ALA A 569 -11.27 -25.74 -11.58
C ALA A 569 -11.27 -24.73 -12.73
N TYR A 570 -10.10 -24.19 -13.05
CA TYR A 570 -9.87 -23.38 -14.24
C TYR A 570 -9.91 -24.29 -15.47
N ALA A 571 -10.53 -23.80 -16.55
CA ALA A 571 -10.86 -24.58 -17.74
C ALA A 571 -9.68 -25.33 -18.41
N SER A 572 -9.33 -26.51 -17.89
CA SER A 572 -8.58 -27.54 -18.58
C SER A 572 -8.90 -28.95 -18.06
N GLU A 573 -9.48 -29.74 -18.97
CA GLU A 573 -9.64 -31.21 -19.02
C GLU A 573 -10.86 -31.89 -18.35
N ASN A 574 -11.34 -32.92 -19.06
CA ASN A 574 -12.46 -33.80 -18.74
C ASN A 574 -12.14 -34.63 -17.48
N LEU A 575 -12.33 -34.05 -16.31
CA LEU A 575 -12.27 -34.77 -15.05
C LEU A 575 -13.71 -35.06 -14.59
N ASP A 576 -14.09 -36.34 -14.58
CA ASP A 576 -15.39 -36.77 -14.05
C ASP A 576 -15.31 -36.88 -12.52
N PHE A 577 -15.68 -35.79 -11.84
CA PHE A 577 -15.79 -35.76 -10.38
C PHE A 577 -17.22 -36.01 -9.90
N ASN A 578 -17.95 -36.97 -10.50
CA ASN A 578 -19.32 -37.32 -10.10
C ASN A 578 -20.27 -36.10 -10.07
N GLY A 579 -20.10 -35.16 -10.99
CA GLY A 579 -20.91 -33.93 -11.06
C GLY A 579 -20.56 -32.83 -10.06
N LYS A 580 -19.49 -32.97 -9.26
CA LYS A 580 -19.00 -31.93 -8.33
C LYS A 580 -18.17 -30.83 -9.01
N LEU A 581 -17.75 -31.05 -10.26
CA LEU A 581 -16.86 -30.15 -10.97
C LEU A 581 -17.61 -28.89 -11.44
N VAL A 582 -17.11 -27.73 -11.03
CA VAL A 582 -17.52 -26.40 -11.53
C VAL A 582 -16.33 -25.79 -12.25
N LEU A 583 -16.47 -25.63 -13.55
CA LEU A 583 -15.47 -24.97 -14.38
C LEU A 583 -15.67 -23.47 -14.36
N TRP A 584 -14.57 -22.73 -14.30
CA TRP A 584 -14.56 -21.28 -14.49
C TRP A 584 -13.48 -20.87 -15.48
N GLY A 585 -13.61 -19.65 -16.01
CA GLY A 585 -12.67 -19.08 -16.96
C GLY A 585 -12.83 -17.57 -17.04
N ASP A 586 -11.84 -16.93 -17.65
CA ASP A 586 -11.72 -15.49 -17.83
C ASP A 586 -11.07 -15.16 -19.18
N ASP A 587 -11.12 -13.88 -19.53
CA ASP A 587 -10.49 -13.33 -20.73
C ASP A 587 -9.15 -12.63 -20.43
N ASP A 588 -8.59 -12.84 -19.24
CA ASP A 588 -7.35 -12.20 -18.77
C ASP A 588 -6.11 -12.85 -19.40
N HIS A 589 -4.94 -12.28 -19.10
CA HIS A 589 -3.63 -12.71 -19.58
C HIS A 589 -3.35 -14.18 -19.23
N LYS A 590 -2.80 -14.90 -20.22
CA LYS A 590 -2.44 -16.33 -20.12
C LYS A 590 -0.94 -16.55 -20.14
N GLU A 591 -0.17 -15.52 -20.47
CA GLU A 591 1.28 -15.53 -20.50
C GLU A 591 1.89 -15.48 -19.09
N GLU A 592 3.12 -15.99 -18.92
CA GLU A 592 3.86 -15.87 -17.64
C GLU A 592 4.10 -14.42 -17.20
N TYR A 593 4.13 -13.48 -18.16
CA TYR A 593 4.19 -12.04 -17.94
C TYR A 593 3.70 -11.29 -19.20
N TRP A 594 3.23 -10.06 -19.02
CA TRP A 594 2.82 -9.17 -20.11
C TRP A 594 3.48 -7.80 -19.98
N ILE A 595 3.39 -7.00 -21.05
CA ILE A 595 3.93 -5.64 -21.11
C ILE A 595 2.76 -4.64 -21.14
N GLU A 596 2.79 -3.68 -20.23
CA GLU A 596 1.91 -2.53 -20.23
C GLU A 596 2.68 -1.31 -20.73
N GLU A 597 2.25 -0.78 -21.87
CA GLU A 597 2.84 0.44 -22.46
C GLU A 597 2.17 1.71 -21.95
N LYS A 598 0.94 1.59 -21.45
CA LYS A 598 0.20 2.73 -20.92
C LYS A 598 0.72 3.14 -19.56
N ARG A 599 0.46 4.39 -19.22
CA ARG A 599 0.62 4.85 -17.85
C ARG A 599 -0.57 4.47 -17.02
N LEU A 600 -0.26 4.08 -15.79
CA LEU A 600 -1.26 3.82 -14.78
C LEU A 600 -1.73 5.14 -14.18
N LYS A 601 -3.03 5.20 -13.95
CA LYS A 601 -3.71 6.28 -13.22
C LYS A 601 -4.03 5.80 -11.81
N PHE A 602 -4.38 6.75 -10.96
CA PHE A 602 -4.85 6.43 -9.62
C PHE A 602 -6.08 5.54 -9.71
N GLY A 603 -6.14 4.51 -8.86
CA GLY A 603 -7.25 3.57 -8.83
C GLY A 603 -7.14 2.39 -9.79
N ASP A 604 -6.24 2.42 -10.80
CA ASP A 604 -6.04 1.29 -11.72
C ASP A 604 -5.55 0.02 -11.00
N LEU A 605 -4.86 0.19 -9.85
CA LEU A 605 -4.26 -0.90 -9.07
C LEU A 605 -5.10 -1.34 -7.87
N HIS A 606 -6.19 -0.62 -7.57
CA HIS A 606 -7.12 -0.95 -6.50
C HIS A 606 -8.39 -1.60 -7.03
N ARG A 607 -8.33 -2.08 -8.27
CA ARG A 607 -9.37 -2.82 -8.98
C ARG A 607 -9.41 -4.26 -8.51
N MET A 608 -10.56 -4.89 -8.65
CA MET A 608 -10.66 -6.33 -8.46
C MET A 608 -10.14 -7.02 -9.72
N ASP A 609 -9.37 -8.09 -9.52
CA ASP A 609 -8.92 -8.95 -10.60
C ASP A 609 -10.14 -9.62 -11.27
N GLU A 610 -10.25 -9.46 -12.59
CA GLU A 610 -11.34 -10.02 -13.40
C GLU A 610 -11.42 -11.54 -13.29
N ARG A 611 -10.25 -12.20 -13.24
CA ARG A 611 -10.12 -13.64 -13.01
C ARG A 611 -10.85 -14.05 -11.73
N VAL A 612 -10.65 -13.28 -10.67
CA VAL A 612 -11.23 -13.53 -9.35
C VAL A 612 -12.73 -13.24 -9.33
N ILE A 613 -13.20 -12.22 -10.06
CA ILE A 613 -14.64 -11.95 -10.26
C ILE A 613 -15.31 -13.15 -10.94
N CYS A 614 -14.74 -13.66 -12.02
CA CYS A 614 -15.27 -14.82 -12.72
C CYS A 614 -15.28 -16.08 -11.83
N MET A 615 -14.23 -16.27 -11.03
CA MET A 615 -14.15 -17.35 -10.05
C MET A 615 -15.26 -17.26 -8.98
N ALA A 616 -15.47 -16.07 -8.40
CA ALA A 616 -16.52 -15.83 -7.40
C ALA A 616 -17.93 -16.04 -7.99
N GLN A 617 -18.17 -15.56 -9.22
CA GLN A 617 -19.44 -15.77 -9.93
C GLN A 617 -19.72 -17.25 -10.18
N ALA A 618 -18.70 -18.03 -10.57
CA ALA A 618 -18.85 -19.46 -10.77
C ALA A 618 -19.25 -20.18 -9.47
N ILE A 619 -18.65 -19.79 -8.33
CA ILE A 619 -19.05 -20.30 -7.01
C ILE A 619 -20.50 -19.94 -6.74
N VAL A 620 -20.84 -18.65 -6.75
CA VAL A 620 -22.17 -18.14 -6.34
C VAL A 620 -23.30 -18.70 -7.19
N ASN A 621 -23.09 -18.89 -8.50
CA ASN A 621 -24.10 -19.45 -9.40
C ASN A 621 -24.40 -20.95 -9.16
N ASN A 622 -23.51 -21.66 -8.45
CA ASN A 622 -23.61 -23.10 -8.22
C ASN A 622 -23.85 -23.46 -6.74
N ILE A 623 -24.10 -22.49 -5.85
CA ILE A 623 -24.41 -22.70 -4.42
C ILE A 623 -25.85 -22.37 -4.04
#